data_AF-A0A813JEL5-F1
#
_entry.id   AF-A0A813JEL5-F1
#
_cell.length_a   1.000
_cell.length_b   1.000
_cell.length_c   1.000
_cell.angle_alpha   90.00
_cell.angle_beta   90.00
_cell.angle_gamma   90.00
#
_symmetry.space_group_name_H-M   'P 1'
#
loop_
_entity.id
_entity.type
_entity.pdbx_description
1 polymer ?
#
loop_
_entity_poly.entity_id
_entity_poly.type
_entity_poly.pdbx_seq_one_letter_code
_entity_poly.pdbx_strand_id
1 'polypeptide(L)'
;DSFEDQDSFQASGQAAGQGEEEAFVHEDVDRLIRRWRNEKYAPEILPFDKDVIQNMSELLEFVAETLDGERNEGEGQDPHDPDFCLRNIDLERMRYVLRDYLRIRLWKLTRWPQHYLEPKNQDLLSAAERAFLSEYWDNKRLFLDNRLLTTIPPSKRALNEKLDFL
;
A
#
# COMPACT_ATOMS: atom_id res chain seq x y z
N ASP A 1 38.61 60.85 15.43
CA ASP A 1 38.38 59.69 16.30
C ASP A 1 37.02 59.10 16.01
N SER A 2 36.80 58.35 14.93
CA SER A 2 37.70 57.39 14.25
C SER A 2 38.18 56.29 15.20
N PHE A 3 37.39 55.22 15.33
CA PHE A 3 37.89 53.84 15.27
C PHE A 3 36.72 52.87 15.05
N GLU A 4 36.64 52.32 13.84
CA GLU A 4 35.97 51.06 13.52
C GLU A 4 36.83 49.91 14.06
N ASP A 5 36.22 48.84 14.55
CA ASP A 5 36.58 47.43 14.26
C ASP A 5 35.67 46.51 15.10
N GLN A 6 34.74 45.83 14.44
CA GLN A 6 34.84 44.41 14.08
C GLN A 6 34.69 43.48 15.30
N ASP A 7 33.48 42.94 15.46
CA ASP A 7 33.37 41.51 15.77
C ASP A 7 32.16 40.91 15.07
N SER A 8 32.41 40.50 13.83
CA SER A 8 31.54 39.66 13.03
C SER A 8 31.62 38.22 13.54
N PHE A 9 30.71 37.81 14.43
CA PHE A 9 30.59 36.41 14.77
C PHE A 9 29.86 35.67 13.64
N GLN A 10 30.63 34.91 12.88
CA GLN A 10 30.22 34.10 11.75
C GLN A 10 29.01 33.23 12.08
N ALA A 11 28.01 33.31 11.20
CA ALA A 11 27.07 32.23 10.96
C ALA A 11 27.85 31.00 10.47
N SER A 12 28.04 30.02 11.32
CA SER A 12 28.34 28.64 10.90
C SER A 12 27.04 27.87 10.96
N GLY A 13 26.36 27.80 9.81
CA GLY A 13 25.26 26.90 9.60
C GLY A 13 25.71 25.44 9.70
N GLN A 14 24.96 24.68 10.48
CA GLN A 14 24.74 23.25 10.26
C GLN A 14 23.24 23.00 10.46
N ALA A 15 22.49 23.31 9.41
CA ALA A 15 21.13 22.84 9.20
C ALA A 15 21.13 22.19 7.81
N ALA A 16 21.74 21.02 7.70
CA ALA A 16 21.75 20.23 6.48
C ALA A 16 21.68 18.76 6.89
N GLY A 17 20.48 18.17 6.78
CA GLY A 17 20.28 16.74 6.97
C GLY A 17 18.85 16.33 7.34
N GLN A 18 18.14 17.07 8.19
CA GLN A 18 16.87 16.59 8.76
C GLN A 18 15.60 17.06 8.03
N GLY A 19 15.65 18.18 7.30
CA GLY A 19 14.46 18.78 6.69
C GLY A 19 13.94 18.09 5.43
N GLU A 20 14.77 17.35 4.70
CA GLU A 20 14.37 16.67 3.46
C GLU A 20 13.73 15.29 3.73
N GLU A 21 14.28 14.55 4.69
CA GLU A 21 13.76 13.23 5.08
C GLU A 21 12.38 13.33 5.77
N GLU A 22 12.18 14.28 6.69
CA GLU A 22 10.88 14.49 7.34
C GLU A 22 9.79 14.94 6.36
N ALA A 23 10.13 15.78 5.38
CA ALA A 23 9.19 16.23 4.36
C ALA A 23 8.73 15.06 3.45
N PHE A 24 9.66 14.18 3.07
CA PHE A 24 9.38 12.99 2.27
C PHE A 24 8.41 12.02 2.99
N VAL A 25 8.66 11.75 4.27
CA VAL A 25 7.81 10.88 5.09
C VAL A 25 6.38 11.43 5.18
N HIS A 26 6.23 12.74 5.37
CA HIS A 26 4.90 13.36 5.45
C HIS A 26 4.13 13.28 4.12
N GLU A 27 4.81 13.44 2.98
CA GLU A 27 4.17 13.41 1.66
C GLU A 27 3.62 12.01 1.31
N ASP A 28 4.41 10.96 1.51
CA ASP A 28 3.99 9.59 1.17
C ASP A 28 2.87 9.07 2.08
N VAL A 29 2.88 9.45 3.37
CA VAL A 29 1.77 9.17 4.30
C VAL A 29 0.46 9.81 3.81
N ASP A 30 0.51 11.09 3.46
CA ASP A 30 -0.64 11.82 2.92
C ASP A 30 -1.14 11.20 1.61
N ARG A 31 -0.21 10.80 0.74
CA ARG A 31 -0.51 10.17 -0.55
C ARG A 31 -1.17 8.81 -0.34
N LEU A 32 -0.67 7.98 0.58
CA LEU A 32 -1.28 6.70 0.93
C LEU A 32 -2.71 6.88 1.46
N ILE A 33 -2.92 7.82 2.40
CA ILE A 33 -4.26 8.08 2.95
C ILE A 33 -5.23 8.51 1.85
N ARG A 34 -4.78 9.38 0.93
CA ARG A 34 -5.59 9.80 -0.23
C ARG A 34 -5.92 8.63 -1.15
N ARG A 35 -4.94 7.79 -1.50
CA ARG A 35 -5.14 6.59 -2.34
C ARG A 35 -6.12 5.61 -1.68
N TRP A 36 -5.92 5.31 -0.40
CA TRP A 36 -6.81 4.46 0.39
C TRP A 36 -8.25 4.97 0.39
N ARG A 37 -8.45 6.26 0.68
CA ARG A 37 -9.79 6.85 0.69
C ARG A 37 -10.45 6.81 -0.68
N ASN A 38 -9.71 7.16 -1.73
CA ASN A 38 -10.23 7.16 -3.09
C ASN A 38 -10.62 5.74 -3.53
N GLU A 39 -9.78 4.75 -3.23
CA GLU A 39 -10.06 3.35 -3.54
C GLU A 39 -11.30 2.85 -2.78
N LYS A 40 -11.47 3.24 -1.51
CA LYS A 40 -12.63 2.86 -0.69
C LYS A 40 -13.96 3.34 -1.25
N TYR A 41 -14.00 4.54 -1.84
CA TYR A 41 -15.23 5.15 -2.34
C TYR A 41 -15.42 5.05 -3.85
N ALA A 42 -14.40 4.64 -4.61
CA ALA A 42 -14.54 4.39 -6.04
C ALA A 42 -15.29 3.08 -6.31
N PRO A 43 -16.24 3.04 -7.27
CA PRO A 43 -16.94 1.81 -7.65
C PRO A 43 -16.04 0.83 -8.40
N GLU A 44 -15.11 1.34 -9.20
CA GLU A 44 -14.12 0.58 -9.98
C GLU A 44 -12.74 0.64 -9.32
N ILE A 45 -11.83 -0.24 -9.75
CA ILE A 45 -10.45 -0.24 -9.26
C ILE A 45 -9.68 0.94 -9.83
N LEU A 46 -8.89 1.62 -9.00
CA LEU A 46 -8.04 2.71 -9.46
C LEU A 46 -6.66 2.18 -9.89
N PRO A 47 -5.83 2.96 -10.61
CA PRO A 47 -4.47 2.56 -10.95
C PRO A 47 -3.63 2.25 -9.72
N PHE A 48 -2.92 1.13 -9.73
CA PHE A 48 -2.03 0.74 -8.64
C PHE A 48 -0.84 1.70 -8.53
N ASP A 49 -0.73 2.37 -7.39
CA ASP A 49 0.37 3.29 -7.11
C ASP A 49 1.56 2.54 -6.49
N LYS A 50 2.42 1.96 -7.34
CA LYS A 50 3.52 1.09 -6.88
C LYS A 50 4.49 1.81 -5.95
N ASP A 51 4.83 3.05 -6.28
CA ASP A 51 5.88 3.80 -5.57
C ASP A 51 5.45 4.08 -4.13
N VAL A 52 4.22 4.57 -3.92
CA VAL A 52 3.68 4.83 -2.57
C VAL A 52 3.65 3.57 -1.73
N ILE A 53 3.23 2.45 -2.33
CA ILE A 53 3.11 1.19 -1.60
C ILE A 53 4.47 0.63 -1.22
N GLN A 54 5.45 0.74 -2.13
CA GLN A 54 6.82 0.32 -1.85
C GLN A 54 7.45 1.19 -0.75
N ASN A 55 7.46 2.52 -0.93
CA ASN A 55 8.04 3.46 0.01
C ASN A 55 7.41 3.34 1.40
N MET A 56 6.08 3.26 1.49
CA MET A 56 5.39 3.10 2.76
C MET A 56 5.65 1.74 3.41
N SER A 57 5.85 0.67 2.63
CA SER A 57 6.19 -0.63 3.20
C SER A 57 7.58 -0.59 3.84
N GLU A 58 8.56 -0.03 3.12
CA GLU A 58 9.93 0.13 3.60
C GLU A 58 9.99 1.04 4.84
N LEU A 59 9.29 2.17 4.83
CA LEU A 59 9.21 3.08 5.98
C LEU A 59 8.60 2.38 7.21
N LEU A 60 7.51 1.63 7.04
CA LEU A 60 6.87 0.93 8.15
C LEU A 60 7.72 -0.23 8.68
N GLU A 61 8.54 -0.85 7.84
CA GLU A 61 9.51 -1.87 8.25
C GLU A 61 10.64 -1.23 9.05
N PHE A 62 11.25 -0.16 8.53
CA PHE A 62 12.31 0.59 9.22
C PHE A 62 11.88 1.12 10.59
N VAL A 63 10.70 1.75 10.69
CA VAL A 63 10.18 2.25 11.97
C VAL A 63 9.90 1.11 12.95
N ALA A 64 9.45 -0.04 12.45
CA ALA A 64 9.22 -1.20 13.30
C ALA A 64 10.51 -1.78 13.86
N GLU A 65 11.53 -1.95 13.02
CA GLU A 65 12.85 -2.43 13.44
C GLU A 65 13.50 -1.47 14.44
N THR A 66 13.33 -0.16 14.23
CA THR A 66 13.84 0.87 15.17
C THR A 66 13.17 0.75 16.54
N LEU A 67 11.83 0.63 16.58
CA LEU A 67 11.09 0.45 17.83
C LEU A 67 11.42 -0.89 18.52
N ASP A 68 11.62 -1.96 17.76
CA ASP A 68 12.03 -3.26 18.32
C ASP A 68 13.47 -3.20 18.85
N GLY A 69 14.37 -2.45 18.20
CA GLY A 69 15.73 -2.19 18.68
C GLY A 69 15.75 -1.42 19.99
N GLU A 70 15.03 -0.30 20.08
CA GLU A 70 14.88 0.50 21.31
C GLU A 70 14.38 -0.36 22.49
N ARG A 71 13.41 -1.26 22.22
CA ARG A 71 12.88 -2.18 23.22
C ARG A 71 13.90 -3.21 23.71
N ASN A 72 14.77 -3.69 22.84
CA ASN A 72 15.73 -4.76 23.15
C ASN A 72 17.03 -4.23 23.77
N GLU A 73 17.47 -3.03 23.38
CA GLU A 73 18.70 -2.38 23.88
C GLU A 73 18.48 -1.60 25.18
N GLY A 74 17.23 -1.21 25.46
CA GLY A 74 16.84 -0.49 26.66
C GLY A 74 16.78 -1.37 27.91
N GLU A 75 17.93 -1.79 28.45
CA GLU A 75 18.00 -2.18 29.88
C GLU A 75 17.70 -0.93 30.75
N GLY A 76 16.40 -0.62 30.95
CA GLY A 76 15.94 0.46 31.85
C GLY A 76 14.94 1.46 31.27
N GLN A 77 14.52 1.34 30.00
CA GLN A 77 13.38 2.13 29.49
C GLN A 77 12.06 1.53 29.98
N ASP A 78 11.18 2.37 30.51
CA ASP A 78 9.84 1.96 30.95
C ASP A 78 9.05 1.45 29.73
N PRO A 79 8.60 0.18 29.71
CA PRO A 79 7.73 -0.32 28.65
C PRO A 79 6.42 0.47 28.49
N HIS A 80 6.07 1.27 29.50
CA HIS A 80 4.93 2.18 29.51
C HIS A 80 5.30 3.64 29.25
N ASP A 81 6.49 3.91 28.71
CA ASP A 81 6.84 5.25 28.22
C ASP A 81 5.76 5.70 27.22
N PRO A 82 5.06 6.82 27.50
CA PRO A 82 4.02 7.32 26.62
C PRO A 82 4.53 7.61 25.21
N ASP A 83 5.77 8.04 25.02
CA ASP A 83 6.31 8.34 23.69
C ASP A 83 6.44 7.08 22.82
N PHE A 84 7.05 6.03 23.36
CA PHE A 84 7.16 4.73 22.72
C PHE A 84 5.77 4.17 22.36
N CYS A 85 4.84 4.23 23.31
CA CYS A 85 3.47 3.75 23.12
C CYS A 85 2.76 4.50 21.97
N LEU A 86 2.92 5.82 21.89
CA LEU A 86 2.32 6.65 20.83
C LEU A 86 2.87 6.29 19.45
N ARG A 87 4.21 6.19 19.32
CA ARG A 87 4.86 5.78 18.06
C ARG A 87 4.41 4.39 17.60
N ASN A 88 4.27 3.44 18.54
CA ASN A 88 3.79 2.09 18.24
C ASN A 88 2.32 2.09 17.75
N ILE A 89 1.46 2.91 18.36
CA ILE A 89 0.06 3.07 17.92
C ILE A 89 0.00 3.66 16.51
N ASP A 90 0.82 4.66 16.21
CA ASP A 90 0.83 5.28 14.88
C ASP A 90 1.39 4.34 13.80
N LEU A 91 2.40 3.54 14.12
CA LEU A 91 2.86 2.44 13.27
C LEU A 91 1.71 1.48 12.94
N GLU A 92 0.95 1.02 13.94
CA GLU A 92 -0.16 0.10 13.72
C GLU A 92 -1.32 0.72 12.92
N ARG A 93 -1.60 2.02 13.12
CA ARG A 93 -2.58 2.75 12.31
C ARG A 93 -2.17 2.77 10.84
N MET A 94 -0.91 3.06 10.54
CA MET A 94 -0.43 3.10 9.16
C MET A 94 -0.39 1.71 8.52
N ARG A 95 0.04 0.68 9.27
CA ARG A 95 -0.08 -0.71 8.84
C ARG A 95 -1.53 -1.11 8.55
N TYR A 96 -2.47 -0.66 9.39
CA TYR A 96 -3.90 -0.89 9.13
C TYR A 96 -4.34 -0.24 7.82
N VAL A 97 -4.02 1.04 7.58
CA VAL A 97 -4.38 1.74 6.34
C VAL A 97 -3.82 1.01 5.11
N LEU A 98 -2.55 0.63 5.13
CA LEU A 98 -1.91 -0.09 4.03
C LEU A 98 -2.60 -1.45 3.78
N ARG A 99 -2.85 -2.23 4.84
CA ARG A 99 -3.55 -3.52 4.74
C ARG A 99 -4.97 -3.37 4.23
N ASP A 100 -5.70 -2.37 4.71
CA ASP A 100 -7.09 -2.12 4.31
C ASP A 100 -7.18 -1.71 2.84
N TYR A 101 -6.26 -0.84 2.37
CA TYR A 101 -6.14 -0.48 0.96
C TYR A 101 -5.97 -1.72 0.06
N LEU A 102 -5.01 -2.58 0.37
CA LEU A 102 -4.76 -3.80 -0.42
C LEU A 102 -5.96 -4.76 -0.36
N ARG A 103 -6.60 -4.91 0.80
CA ARG A 103 -7.80 -5.76 0.95
C ARG A 103 -8.98 -5.26 0.12
N ILE A 104 -9.24 -3.95 0.10
CA ILE A 104 -10.30 -3.35 -0.71
C ILE A 104 -10.06 -3.66 -2.19
N ARG A 105 -8.82 -3.51 -2.66
CA ARG A 105 -8.46 -3.81 -4.06
C ARG A 105 -8.69 -5.28 -4.41
N LEU A 106 -8.20 -6.20 -3.59
CA LEU A 106 -8.42 -7.64 -3.79
C LEU A 106 -9.92 -7.98 -3.81
N TRP A 107 -10.70 -7.38 -2.90
CA TRP A 107 -12.15 -7.55 -2.90
C TRP A 107 -12.80 -7.08 -4.21
N LYS A 108 -12.41 -5.91 -4.75
CA LYS A 108 -12.92 -5.44 -6.05
C LYS A 108 -12.54 -6.37 -7.20
N LEU A 109 -11.30 -6.88 -7.22
CA LEU A 109 -10.84 -7.82 -8.23
C LEU A 109 -11.66 -9.12 -8.21
N THR A 110 -11.92 -9.68 -7.02
CA THR A 110 -12.72 -10.92 -6.90
C THR A 110 -14.19 -10.76 -7.28
N ARG A 111 -14.72 -9.53 -7.25
CA ARG A 111 -16.11 -9.24 -7.66
C ARG A 111 -16.31 -9.35 -9.17
N TRP A 112 -15.34 -8.88 -9.96
CA TRP A 112 -15.41 -8.85 -11.43
C TRP A 112 -14.15 -9.43 -12.08
N PRO A 113 -13.83 -10.72 -11.84
CA PRO A 113 -12.51 -11.26 -12.18
C PRO A 113 -12.25 -11.31 -13.69
N GLN A 114 -13.27 -11.63 -14.50
CA GLN A 114 -13.11 -11.70 -15.95
C GLN A 114 -12.80 -10.35 -16.58
N HIS A 115 -13.47 -9.30 -16.12
CA HIS A 115 -13.25 -7.94 -16.62
C HIS A 115 -11.81 -7.49 -16.36
N TYR A 116 -11.28 -7.72 -15.16
CA TYR A 116 -9.91 -7.32 -14.80
C TYR A 116 -8.82 -8.25 -15.35
N LEU A 117 -9.16 -9.42 -15.89
CA LEU A 117 -8.24 -10.28 -16.64
C LEU A 117 -8.01 -9.77 -18.07
N GLU A 118 -8.87 -8.90 -18.60
CA GLU A 118 -8.70 -8.35 -19.94
C GLU A 118 -7.39 -7.56 -20.07
N PRO A 119 -6.69 -7.64 -21.23
CA PRO A 119 -5.41 -6.94 -21.44
C PRO A 119 -5.47 -5.44 -21.17
N LYS A 120 -6.62 -4.80 -21.41
CA LYS A 120 -6.85 -3.35 -21.22
C LYS A 120 -6.71 -2.90 -19.77
N ASN A 121 -6.98 -3.80 -18.82
CA ASN A 121 -7.00 -3.49 -17.41
C ASN A 121 -5.68 -3.85 -16.72
N GLN A 122 -4.75 -4.53 -17.41
CA GLN A 122 -3.51 -5.05 -16.82
C GLN A 122 -2.60 -3.97 -16.24
N ASP A 123 -2.67 -2.75 -16.78
CA ASP A 123 -1.92 -1.58 -16.34
C ASP A 123 -2.43 -1.01 -15.00
N LEU A 124 -3.66 -1.33 -14.61
CA LEU A 124 -4.25 -0.88 -13.33
C LEU A 124 -3.81 -1.75 -12.14
N LEU A 125 -3.26 -2.93 -12.40
CA LEU A 125 -2.96 -3.95 -11.40
C LEU A 125 -1.45 -4.03 -11.12
N SER A 126 -1.11 -4.39 -9.88
CA SER A 126 0.25 -4.82 -9.54
C SER A 126 0.56 -6.22 -10.10
N ALA A 127 1.84 -6.59 -10.20
CA ALA A 127 2.23 -7.93 -10.63
C ALA A 127 1.67 -9.05 -9.72
N ALA A 128 1.66 -8.80 -8.41
CA ALA A 128 1.09 -9.73 -7.43
C ALA A 128 -0.44 -9.83 -7.56
N GLU A 129 -1.13 -8.71 -7.81
CA GLU A 129 -2.58 -8.69 -8.05
C GLU A 129 -2.95 -9.48 -9.31
N ARG A 130 -2.17 -9.36 -10.39
CA ARG A 130 -2.38 -10.14 -11.61
C ARG A 130 -2.23 -11.64 -11.38
N ALA A 131 -1.18 -12.05 -10.67
CA ALA A 131 -0.94 -13.45 -10.34
C ALA A 131 -2.09 -14.01 -9.48
N PHE A 132 -2.47 -13.29 -8.42
CA PHE A 132 -3.60 -13.63 -7.57
C PHE A 132 -4.90 -13.77 -8.37
N LEU A 133 -5.18 -12.83 -9.27
CA LEU A 133 -6.42 -12.82 -10.04
C LEU A 133 -6.52 -14.01 -10.99
N SER A 134 -5.41 -14.36 -11.66
CA SER A 134 -5.35 -15.54 -12.52
C SER A 134 -5.63 -16.81 -11.72
N GLU A 135 -4.92 -17.01 -10.61
CA GLU A 135 -5.10 -18.18 -9.75
C GLU A 135 -6.52 -18.27 -9.18
N TYR A 136 -7.06 -17.14 -8.72
CA TYR A 136 -8.42 -17.05 -8.21
C TYR A 136 -9.45 -17.48 -9.27
N TRP A 137 -9.30 -17.00 -10.50
CA TRP A 137 -10.21 -17.34 -11.58
C TRP A 137 -10.09 -18.80 -12.01
N ASP A 138 -8.88 -19.35 -12.09
CA ASP A 138 -8.63 -20.75 -12.43
C ASP A 138 -9.25 -21.69 -11.39
N ASN A 139 -9.05 -21.39 -10.09
CA ASN A 139 -9.66 -22.13 -8.99
C ASN A 139 -11.20 -22.07 -9.04
N LYS A 140 -11.77 -20.89 -9.33
CA LYS A 140 -13.21 -20.71 -9.44
C LYS A 140 -13.77 -21.48 -10.64
N ARG A 141 -13.08 -21.46 -11.77
CA ARG A 141 -13.44 -22.22 -12.97
C ARG A 141 -13.41 -23.71 -12.71
N LEU A 142 -12.34 -24.23 -12.11
CA LEU A 142 -12.20 -25.65 -11.77
C LEU A 142 -13.33 -26.12 -10.84
N PHE A 143 -13.68 -25.31 -9.83
CA PHE A 143 -14.81 -25.60 -8.95
C PHE A 143 -16.13 -25.70 -9.72
N LEU A 144 -16.42 -24.73 -10.59
CA LEU A 144 -17.64 -24.71 -11.39
C LEU A 144 -17.68 -25.87 -12.38
N ASP A 145 -16.57 -26.19 -13.03
CA ASP A 145 -16.43 -27.32 -13.95
C ASP A 145 -16.76 -28.63 -13.24
N ASN A 146 -16.15 -28.87 -12.08
CA ASN A 146 -16.33 -30.10 -11.32
C ASN A 146 -17.73 -30.26 -10.73
N ARG A 147 -18.36 -29.16 -10.26
CA ARG A 147 -19.64 -29.25 -9.54
C ARG A 147 -20.88 -29.04 -10.40
N LEU A 148 -20.82 -28.17 -11.39
CA LEU A 148 -22.00 -27.67 -12.09
C LEU A 148 -21.93 -27.86 -13.59
N LEU A 149 -20.85 -27.44 -14.26
CA LEU A 149 -20.84 -27.30 -15.72
C LEU A 149 -20.90 -28.65 -16.44
N THR A 150 -20.43 -29.73 -15.82
CA THR A 150 -20.59 -31.10 -16.34
C THR A 150 -22.06 -31.52 -16.48
N THR A 151 -22.94 -31.01 -15.63
CA THR A 151 -24.38 -31.34 -15.61
C THR A 151 -25.19 -30.52 -16.62
N ILE A 152 -24.64 -29.40 -17.09
CA ILE A 152 -25.32 -28.46 -18.00
C ILE A 152 -25.02 -28.86 -19.46
N PRO A 153 -25.97 -28.65 -20.40
CA PRO A 153 -25.74 -28.86 -21.82
C PRO A 153 -24.52 -28.10 -22.35
N PRO A 154 -23.77 -28.65 -23.33
CA PRO A 154 -22.51 -28.09 -23.80
C PRO A 154 -22.63 -26.66 -24.31
N SER A 155 -23.77 -26.26 -24.87
CA SER A 155 -24.03 -24.90 -25.36
C SER A 155 -24.06 -23.81 -24.27
N LYS A 156 -24.17 -24.20 -23.00
CA LYS A 156 -24.26 -23.28 -21.85
C LYS A 156 -23.12 -23.44 -20.85
N ARG A 157 -22.03 -24.14 -21.22
CA ARG A 157 -20.87 -24.36 -20.34
C ARG A 157 -19.85 -23.21 -20.38
N ALA A 158 -19.91 -22.37 -21.41
CA ALA A 158 -19.02 -21.24 -21.54
C ALA A 158 -19.24 -20.26 -20.37
N LEU A 159 -18.15 -19.88 -19.70
CA LEU A 159 -18.18 -18.92 -18.59
C LEU A 159 -17.96 -17.48 -19.07
N ASN A 160 -17.60 -17.27 -20.32
CA ASN A 160 -17.29 -15.95 -20.88
C ASN A 160 -18.47 -15.38 -21.67
N GLU A 161 -18.64 -14.07 -21.57
CA GLU A 161 -19.68 -13.30 -22.26
C GLU A 161 -19.26 -12.92 -23.68
N LYS A 162 -18.43 -13.74 -24.35
CA LYS A 162 -18.25 -13.63 -25.81
C LYS A 162 -19.52 -14.14 -26.45
N LEU A 163 -20.52 -13.27 -26.47
CA LEU A 163 -21.66 -13.41 -27.36
C LEU A 163 -21.08 -13.17 -28.75
N ASP A 164 -20.83 -14.27 -29.47
CA ASP A 164 -20.52 -14.24 -30.90
C ASP A 164 -21.77 -13.74 -31.63
N PHE A 165 -22.06 -12.44 -31.53
CA PHE A 165 -22.95 -11.77 -32.44
C PHE A 165 -22.19 -11.67 -33.77
N LEU A 166 -22.56 -12.60 -34.66
CA LEU A 166 -22.30 -12.69 -36.10
C LEU A 166 -21.49 -11.52 -36.70
#